data_AF-A0A2V2Q626-F1
#
_entry.id   AF-A0A2V2Q626-F1
#
_cell.length_a   1.000
_cell.length_b   1.000
_cell.length_c   1.000
_cell.angle_alpha   90.00
_cell.angle_beta   90.00
_cell.angle_gamma   90.00
#
_symmetry.space_group_name_H-M   'P 1'
#
loop_
_entity.id
_entity.type
_entity.pdbx_description
1 polymer ?
#
loop_
_entity_poly.entity_id
_entity_poly.type
_entity_poly.pdbx_seq_one_letter_code
_entity_poly.pdbx_strand_id
1 'polypeptide(L)'
;LDALRRTDPALRQGPLDVAAVARRIWHLGPAVLVDPETRRDLYELTGRAVAAGRATSLAALTAFHLEEQGLLGDDRARYVTSGGTRVPGLNWTGPQTAETDTMLVDRLTTGPAGTPVRTGESALSPWPWDQAPYPVLADGGHDRVTALLPDGTTWELDADEFAEVVAADLTRHPLPERAPIVLAVPSAGDRYLDLPRRLAERTGRTVWVHTGLAQRNPDPAATSTIGVLHRDGLPDGTWLPVRPGLAPDPDDDVPAWHRDVLTQPIVSSRTGEQIGRSFHHPAELVGPRETYGDLDRMSFYVHWDAATNAYSGKLPMRDPGPADKAYRLAGHGLPGGLSLPLSDGSDRAVDRHEAAGWLRRRKSLSSLPKDHWVDLVICHSGAPAQGSAQDVAQLSGPLPVPFTADPLGEDALSLGQHLANQLRRTTRLSYSSQGVNHFGDGPMRVLATDAQGRPWWWETSHPEPDEAELDRLAAQAEPGVTPSPQTRSEVLRA
;
A
#
# COMPACT_ATOMS: atom_id res chain seq x y z
N LEU A 1 29.66 -1.12 -13.10
CA LEU A 1 29.16 -2.38 -12.53
C LEU A 1 29.31 -2.44 -11.02
N ASP A 2 30.53 -2.38 -10.45
CA ASP A 2 30.69 -2.46 -8.97
C ASP A 2 29.88 -1.41 -8.20
N ALA A 3 29.86 -0.16 -8.70
CA ALA A 3 29.02 0.89 -8.12
C ALA A 3 27.51 0.59 -8.24
N LEU A 4 27.06 0.07 -9.39
CA LEU A 4 25.65 -0.20 -9.65
C LEU A 4 25.10 -1.35 -8.81
N ARG A 5 25.87 -2.43 -8.62
CA ARG A 5 25.42 -3.55 -7.77
C ARG A 5 25.27 -3.17 -6.31
N ARG A 6 25.94 -2.12 -5.83
CA ARG A 6 25.85 -1.66 -4.43
C ARG A 6 24.50 -1.01 -4.12
N THR A 7 23.76 -0.59 -5.15
CA THR A 7 22.39 -0.08 -5.01
C THR A 7 21.34 -1.18 -5.21
N ASP A 8 21.74 -2.40 -5.59
CA ASP A 8 20.84 -3.54 -5.74
C ASP A 8 20.78 -4.33 -4.41
N PRO A 9 19.62 -4.47 -3.77
CA PRO A 9 19.51 -5.13 -2.47
C PRO A 9 20.03 -6.58 -2.43
N ALA A 10 19.95 -7.31 -3.55
CA ALA A 10 20.38 -8.70 -3.64
C ALA A 10 21.89 -8.84 -3.84
N LEU A 11 22.53 -7.84 -4.47
CA LEU A 11 23.95 -7.90 -4.88
C LEU A 11 24.86 -6.88 -4.15
N ARG A 12 24.31 -6.07 -3.23
CA ARG A 12 25.06 -5.03 -2.53
C ARG A 12 26.15 -5.54 -1.58
N GLN A 13 26.00 -6.75 -1.07
CA GLN A 13 26.94 -7.36 -0.12
C GLN A 13 28.09 -8.09 -0.84
N GLY A 14 29.29 -8.02 -0.27
CA GLY A 14 30.47 -8.74 -0.77
C GLY A 14 31.17 -8.10 -1.97
N PRO A 15 32.14 -8.81 -2.60
CA PRO A 15 32.86 -8.33 -3.78
C PRO A 15 32.00 -8.40 -5.05
N LEU A 16 32.47 -7.78 -6.14
CA LEU A 16 31.81 -7.86 -7.45
C LEU A 16 31.80 -9.31 -7.97
N ASP A 17 30.62 -9.91 -8.02
CA ASP A 17 30.35 -11.12 -8.81
C ASP A 17 29.73 -10.73 -10.16
N VAL A 18 30.54 -10.77 -11.22
CA VAL A 18 30.11 -10.44 -12.58
C VAL A 18 29.05 -11.41 -13.09
N ALA A 19 29.12 -12.69 -12.69
CA ALA A 19 28.14 -13.68 -13.10
C ALA A 19 26.78 -13.40 -12.44
N ALA A 20 26.76 -13.06 -11.15
CA ALA A 20 25.52 -12.67 -10.47
C ALA A 20 24.88 -11.42 -11.11
N VAL A 21 25.70 -10.42 -11.49
CA VAL A 21 25.22 -9.22 -12.20
C VAL A 21 24.65 -9.56 -13.58
N ALA A 22 25.32 -10.41 -14.36
CA ALA A 22 24.80 -10.86 -15.66
C ALA A 22 23.45 -11.56 -15.51
N ARG A 23 23.32 -12.47 -14.53
CA ARG A 23 22.05 -13.15 -14.26
C ARG A 23 20.94 -12.20 -13.82
N ARG A 24 21.28 -11.17 -13.04
CA ARG A 24 20.33 -10.13 -12.62
C ARG A 24 19.82 -9.30 -13.79
N ILE A 25 20.70 -8.86 -14.70
CA ILE A 25 20.35 -8.00 -15.84
C ILE A 25 19.58 -8.76 -16.93
N TRP A 26 19.99 -10.01 -17.21
CA TRP A 26 19.41 -10.81 -18.30
C TRP A 26 18.42 -11.88 -17.83
N HIS A 27 18.02 -11.84 -16.55
CA HIS A 27 17.07 -12.79 -15.95
C HIS A 27 17.45 -14.27 -16.20
N LEU A 28 18.75 -14.55 -16.20
CA LEU A 28 19.26 -15.89 -16.45
C LEU A 28 19.02 -16.77 -15.22
N GLY A 29 18.59 -18.02 -15.45
CA GLY A 29 18.43 -19.00 -14.38
C GLY A 29 19.72 -19.21 -13.57
N PRO A 30 19.62 -19.60 -12.29
CA PRO A 30 20.79 -19.72 -11.41
C PRO A 30 21.82 -20.75 -11.90
N ALA A 31 21.37 -21.78 -12.63
CA ALA A 31 22.23 -22.81 -13.21
C ALA A 31 22.87 -22.43 -14.55
N VAL A 32 22.47 -21.30 -15.17
CA VAL A 32 23.06 -20.85 -16.44
C VAL A 32 24.51 -20.42 -16.19
N LEU A 33 25.43 -20.98 -16.97
CA LEU A 33 26.86 -20.64 -16.91
C LEU A 33 27.10 -19.27 -17.55
N VAL A 34 27.78 -18.39 -16.82
CA VAL A 34 28.23 -17.09 -17.34
C VAL A 34 29.68 -17.23 -17.79
N ASP A 35 29.83 -17.63 -19.05
CA ASP A 35 31.11 -17.88 -19.70
C ASP A 35 31.85 -16.58 -20.07
N PRO A 36 33.09 -16.66 -20.59
CA PRO A 36 33.86 -15.47 -20.94
C PRO A 36 33.22 -14.57 -22.01
N GLU A 37 32.42 -15.14 -22.93
CA GLU A 37 31.73 -14.38 -23.98
C GLU A 37 30.56 -13.60 -23.40
N THR A 38 29.70 -14.26 -22.62
CA THR A 38 28.62 -13.65 -21.84
C THR A 38 29.13 -12.48 -20.97
N ARG A 39 30.33 -12.62 -20.37
CA ARG A 39 30.95 -11.51 -19.61
C ARG A 39 31.38 -10.36 -20.51
N ARG A 40 31.94 -10.64 -21.69
CA ARG A 40 32.31 -9.61 -22.66
C ARG A 40 31.06 -8.82 -23.08
N ASP A 41 29.98 -9.52 -23.41
CA ASP A 41 28.72 -8.91 -23.83
C ASP A 41 28.15 -7.99 -22.73
N LEU A 42 28.27 -8.39 -21.46
CA LEU A 42 27.84 -7.56 -20.33
C LEU A 42 28.66 -6.27 -20.24
N TYR A 43 29.98 -6.34 -20.44
CA TYR A 43 30.83 -5.15 -20.44
C TYR A 43 30.53 -4.24 -21.63
N GLU A 44 30.27 -4.81 -22.80
CA GLU A 44 29.91 -4.04 -24.00
C GLU A 44 28.55 -3.35 -23.84
N LEU A 45 27.52 -4.07 -23.37
CA LEU A 45 26.22 -3.51 -23.01
C LEU A 45 26.38 -2.35 -22.02
N THR A 46 27.15 -2.57 -20.96
CA THR A 46 27.41 -1.55 -19.94
C THR A 46 28.13 -0.34 -20.55
N GLY A 47 29.12 -0.57 -21.42
CA GLY A 47 29.83 0.51 -22.11
C GLY A 47 28.91 1.36 -22.98
N ARG A 48 28.01 0.73 -23.74
CA ARG A 48 26.99 1.42 -24.53
C ARG A 48 26.01 2.19 -23.65
N ALA A 49 25.53 1.59 -22.57
CA ALA A 49 24.64 2.26 -21.62
C ALA A 49 25.32 3.45 -20.92
N VAL A 50 26.61 3.36 -20.58
CA VAL A 50 27.39 4.48 -20.02
C VAL A 50 27.51 5.61 -21.05
N ALA A 51 27.84 5.28 -22.30
CA ALA A 51 27.94 6.27 -23.38
C ALA A 51 26.59 6.99 -23.64
N ALA A 52 25.47 6.27 -23.45
CA ALA A 52 24.13 6.82 -23.53
C ALA A 52 23.66 7.55 -22.26
N GLY A 53 24.47 7.60 -21.19
CA GLY A 53 24.10 8.21 -19.90
C GLY A 53 23.03 7.43 -19.12
N ARG A 54 22.85 6.14 -19.43
CA ARG A 54 21.77 5.28 -18.91
C ARG A 54 22.20 4.19 -17.94
N ALA A 55 23.50 4.07 -17.66
CA ALA A 55 24.02 3.12 -16.68
C ALA A 55 23.89 3.66 -15.23
N THR A 56 22.66 3.90 -14.77
CA THR A 56 22.35 4.49 -13.45
C THR A 56 22.01 3.46 -12.37
N SER A 57 21.53 2.27 -12.77
CA SER A 57 21.20 1.15 -11.90
C SER A 57 21.30 -0.17 -12.68
N LEU A 58 21.23 -1.32 -12.01
CA LEU A 58 21.12 -2.60 -12.72
C LEU A 58 19.80 -2.70 -13.51
N ALA A 59 18.70 -2.19 -12.96
CA ALA A 59 17.41 -2.12 -13.64
C ALA A 59 17.47 -1.25 -14.92
N ALA A 60 18.23 -0.16 -14.90
CA ALA A 60 18.43 0.68 -16.08
C ALA A 60 19.23 -0.03 -17.17
N LEU A 61 20.16 -0.92 -16.80
CA LEU A 61 20.86 -1.79 -17.75
C LEU A 61 19.93 -2.86 -18.34
N THR A 62 19.04 -3.46 -17.53
CA THR A 62 17.98 -4.36 -18.05
C THR A 62 17.10 -3.61 -19.06
N ALA A 63 16.59 -2.43 -18.70
CA ALA A 63 15.76 -1.62 -19.60
C ALA A 63 16.50 -1.21 -20.87
N PHE A 64 17.80 -0.89 -20.79
CA PHE A 64 18.63 -0.58 -21.95
C PHE A 64 18.81 -1.81 -22.86
N HIS A 65 19.05 -2.99 -22.28
CA HIS A 65 19.12 -4.24 -23.03
C HIS A 65 17.80 -4.55 -23.76
N LEU A 66 16.65 -4.42 -23.09
CA LEU A 66 15.34 -4.66 -23.70
C LEU A 66 15.01 -3.67 -24.81
N GLU A 67 15.47 -2.42 -24.69
CA GLU A 67 15.40 -1.46 -25.78
C GLU A 67 16.25 -1.90 -26.99
N GLU A 68 17.46 -2.43 -26.79
CA GLU A 68 18.27 -3.00 -27.87
C GLU A 68 17.60 -4.24 -28.52
N GLN A 69 16.76 -4.96 -27.78
CA GLN A 69 15.90 -6.03 -28.31
C GLN A 69 14.62 -5.51 -29.01
N GLY A 70 14.46 -4.19 -29.13
CA GLY A 70 13.37 -3.56 -29.85
C GLY A 70 12.08 -3.36 -29.04
N LEU A 71 12.09 -3.59 -27.71
CA LEU A 71 10.91 -3.42 -26.86
C LEU A 71 10.29 -2.00 -27.00
N LEU A 72 11.15 -0.99 -27.17
CA LEU A 72 10.78 0.43 -27.26
C LEU A 72 11.02 1.03 -28.65
N GLY A 73 11.14 0.20 -29.69
CA GLY A 73 11.37 0.67 -31.06
C GLY A 73 10.29 1.65 -31.53
N ASP A 74 10.68 2.68 -32.27
CA ASP A 74 9.74 3.69 -32.79
C ASP A 74 8.81 3.08 -33.86
N ASP A 75 9.22 2.00 -34.52
CA ASP A 75 8.47 1.23 -35.52
C ASP A 75 7.83 -0.04 -34.94
N ARG A 76 7.80 -0.19 -33.60
CA ARG A 76 7.16 -1.33 -32.94
C ARG A 76 5.75 -1.58 -33.48
N ALA A 77 5.47 -2.84 -33.82
CA ALA A 77 4.18 -3.24 -34.35
C ALA A 77 3.03 -3.05 -33.34
N ARG A 78 3.37 -3.06 -32.03
CA ARG A 78 2.40 -2.91 -30.95
C ARG A 78 2.39 -1.51 -30.36
N TYR A 79 1.26 -0.81 -30.46
CA TYR A 79 1.15 0.58 -30.04
C TYR A 79 -0.28 0.95 -29.68
N VAL A 80 -0.43 2.14 -29.09
CA VAL A 80 -1.73 2.74 -28.79
C VAL A 80 -2.06 3.84 -29.79
N THR A 81 -3.35 4.03 -30.08
CA THR A 81 -3.85 5.05 -31.00
C THR A 81 -4.90 5.94 -30.34
N SER A 82 -5.11 7.15 -30.86
CA SER A 82 -6.23 8.02 -30.52
C SER A 82 -6.71 8.70 -31.81
N GLY A 83 -8.00 8.58 -32.11
CA GLY A 83 -8.56 8.93 -33.41
C GLY A 83 -7.87 8.19 -34.57
N GLY A 84 -7.42 6.95 -34.35
CA GLY A 84 -6.64 6.18 -35.31
C GLY A 84 -5.20 6.67 -35.54
N THR A 85 -4.75 7.70 -34.83
CA THR A 85 -3.38 8.21 -34.89
C THR A 85 -2.56 7.61 -33.75
N ARG A 86 -1.34 7.14 -34.01
CA ARG A 86 -0.46 6.62 -32.96
C ARG A 86 -0.13 7.70 -31.93
N VAL A 87 -0.24 7.36 -30.66
CA VAL A 87 0.06 8.25 -29.52
C VAL A 87 1.06 7.58 -28.55
N PRO A 88 1.72 8.33 -27.65
CA PRO A 88 2.59 7.75 -26.63
C PRO A 88 1.85 6.78 -25.71
N GLY A 89 2.47 5.65 -25.40
CA GLY A 89 1.94 4.59 -24.54
C GLY A 89 2.49 3.21 -24.90
N LEU A 90 2.25 2.23 -24.02
CA LEU A 90 2.74 0.86 -24.15
C LEU A 90 1.57 -0.13 -24.27
N ASN A 91 1.67 -1.03 -25.24
CA ASN A 91 0.70 -2.10 -25.46
C ASN A 91 1.40 -3.45 -25.57
N TRP A 92 1.41 -4.21 -24.48
CA TRP A 92 2.06 -5.52 -24.38
C TRP A 92 1.07 -6.69 -24.27
N THR A 93 -0.23 -6.43 -24.25
CA THR A 93 -1.28 -7.46 -24.19
C THR A 93 -2.33 -7.31 -25.30
N GLY A 94 -3.09 -8.37 -25.57
CA GLY A 94 -4.14 -8.37 -26.58
C GLY A 94 -3.65 -8.10 -28.02
N PRO A 95 -4.51 -7.59 -28.92
CA PRO A 95 -4.16 -7.20 -30.28
C PRO A 95 -2.99 -6.20 -30.38
N GLN A 96 -2.38 -6.12 -31.56
CA GLN A 96 -1.22 -5.24 -31.80
C GLN A 96 -1.55 -3.77 -31.55
N THR A 97 -2.73 -3.32 -31.94
CA THR A 97 -3.18 -1.94 -31.72
C THR A 97 -4.27 -1.87 -30.65
N ALA A 98 -4.29 -0.77 -29.93
CA ALA A 98 -5.35 -0.44 -28.99
C ALA A 98 -5.73 1.02 -29.15
N GLU A 99 -6.97 1.28 -29.59
CA GLU A 99 -7.54 2.62 -29.57
C GLU A 99 -7.73 3.03 -28.11
N THR A 100 -7.19 4.19 -27.75
CA THR A 100 -7.21 4.80 -26.42
C THR A 100 -8.44 5.69 -26.30
N ASP A 101 -9.51 5.13 -25.75
CA ASP A 101 -10.50 5.87 -24.98
C ASP A 101 -10.22 5.60 -23.50
N THR A 102 -9.60 6.59 -22.87
CA THR A 102 -9.31 6.61 -21.44
C THR A 102 -10.22 7.59 -20.70
N MET A 103 -11.25 8.13 -21.35
CA MET A 103 -12.26 8.93 -20.65
C MET A 103 -13.23 8.03 -19.89
N LEU A 104 -13.41 6.80 -20.36
CA LEU A 104 -14.27 5.80 -19.77
C LEU A 104 -13.48 4.61 -19.25
N VAL A 105 -14.07 3.92 -18.28
CA VAL A 105 -13.62 2.61 -17.79
C VAL A 105 -14.83 1.68 -17.78
N ASP A 106 -14.68 0.52 -18.41
CA ASP A 106 -15.75 -0.49 -18.42
C ASP A 106 -15.74 -1.32 -17.14
N ARG A 107 -16.94 -1.63 -16.64
CA ARG A 107 -17.13 -2.64 -15.61
C ARG A 107 -17.29 -4.00 -16.27
N LEU A 108 -16.40 -4.95 -15.98
CA LEU A 108 -16.42 -6.30 -16.52
C LEU A 108 -16.77 -7.32 -15.43
N THR A 109 -17.43 -8.42 -15.80
CA THR A 109 -17.58 -9.62 -14.96
C THR A 109 -17.18 -10.87 -15.73
N THR A 110 -17.02 -12.00 -15.04
CA THR A 110 -16.79 -13.30 -15.70
C THR A 110 -18.08 -13.78 -16.37
N GLY A 111 -18.08 -13.83 -17.71
CA GLY A 111 -19.19 -14.34 -18.49
C GLY A 111 -19.30 -15.88 -18.45
N PRO A 112 -20.38 -16.46 -19.01
CA PRO A 112 -20.63 -17.90 -18.96
C PRO A 112 -19.54 -18.78 -19.57
N ALA A 113 -18.79 -18.25 -20.54
CA ALA A 113 -17.67 -18.93 -21.20
C ALA A 113 -16.32 -18.75 -20.45
N GLY A 114 -16.33 -18.13 -19.26
CA GLY A 114 -15.12 -17.76 -18.51
C GLY A 114 -14.41 -16.51 -19.05
N THR A 115 -14.92 -15.88 -20.10
CA THR A 115 -14.36 -14.66 -20.69
C THR A 115 -14.95 -13.42 -20.04
N PRO A 116 -14.18 -12.34 -19.85
CA PRO A 116 -14.72 -11.08 -19.35
C PRO A 116 -15.81 -10.52 -20.27
N VAL A 117 -16.92 -10.08 -19.71
CA VAL A 117 -18.03 -9.43 -20.43
C VAL A 117 -18.37 -8.11 -19.76
N ARG A 118 -18.68 -7.10 -20.57
CA ARG A 118 -19.11 -5.79 -20.07
C ARG A 118 -20.45 -5.90 -19.33
N THR A 119 -20.56 -5.18 -18.23
CA THR A 119 -21.76 -5.11 -17.39
C THR A 119 -22.05 -3.67 -17.02
N GLY A 120 -23.32 -3.27 -17.12
CA GLY A 120 -23.74 -1.89 -16.83
C GLY A 120 -23.17 -0.88 -17.82
N GLU A 121 -23.25 0.39 -17.43
CA GLU A 121 -22.68 1.51 -18.17
C GLU A 121 -21.19 1.70 -17.85
N SER A 122 -20.48 2.31 -18.78
CA SER A 122 -19.07 2.68 -18.55
C SER A 122 -19.02 3.85 -17.57
N ALA A 123 -18.09 3.79 -16.63
CA ALA A 123 -17.86 4.88 -15.68
C ALA A 123 -16.88 5.89 -16.26
N LEU A 124 -17.02 7.16 -15.87
CA LEU A 124 -16.01 8.17 -16.12
C LEU A 124 -14.72 7.81 -15.38
N SER A 125 -13.58 7.96 -16.06
CA SER A 125 -12.29 7.70 -15.44
C SER A 125 -11.95 8.75 -14.38
N PRO A 126 -11.23 8.38 -13.30
CA PRO A 126 -10.96 9.30 -12.19
C PRO A 126 -9.76 10.22 -12.41
N TRP A 127 -8.96 9.97 -13.46
CA TRP A 127 -7.81 10.82 -13.78
C TRP A 127 -8.22 12.12 -14.48
N PRO A 128 -7.39 13.18 -14.39
CA PRO A 128 -7.66 14.43 -15.10
C PRO A 128 -7.71 14.22 -16.63
N TRP A 129 -8.64 14.91 -17.29
CA TRP A 129 -8.83 14.86 -18.75
C TRP A 129 -8.28 16.10 -19.47
N ASP A 130 -7.61 17.00 -18.77
CA ASP A 130 -6.96 18.17 -19.35
C ASP A 130 -5.74 17.79 -20.20
N GLN A 131 -5.20 16.59 -20.02
CA GLN A 131 -4.07 16.05 -20.77
C GLN A 131 -4.31 14.57 -21.10
N ALA A 132 -3.90 14.16 -22.30
CA ALA A 132 -3.95 12.76 -22.68
C ALA A 132 -3.03 11.92 -21.75
N PRO A 133 -3.54 10.86 -21.12
CA PRO A 133 -2.72 9.99 -20.29
C PRO A 133 -1.73 9.18 -21.14
N TYR A 134 -0.69 8.69 -20.49
CA TYR A 134 0.18 7.64 -21.02
C TYR A 134 -0.33 6.27 -20.54
N PRO A 135 -1.06 5.50 -21.37
CA PRO A 135 -1.53 4.19 -20.96
C PRO A 135 -0.41 3.14 -21.02
N VAL A 136 -0.39 2.25 -20.04
CA VAL A 136 0.35 0.99 -20.09
C VAL A 136 -0.66 -0.15 -20.03
N LEU A 137 -0.78 -0.88 -21.14
CA LEU A 137 -1.66 -2.04 -21.29
C LEU A 137 -0.80 -3.30 -21.22
N ALA A 138 -0.82 -4.00 -20.10
CA ALA A 138 0.02 -5.18 -19.89
C ALA A 138 -0.62 -6.14 -18.89
N ASP A 139 -0.24 -7.42 -19.01
CA ASP A 139 -0.49 -8.39 -17.95
C ASP A 139 0.52 -8.21 -16.81
N GLY A 140 0.25 -8.79 -15.65
CA GLY A 140 1.11 -8.67 -14.48
C GLY A 140 0.36 -8.81 -13.16
N GLY A 141 0.89 -8.14 -12.13
CA GLY A 141 0.36 -8.15 -10.78
C GLY A 141 0.76 -6.90 -9.98
N HIS A 142 0.74 -7.03 -8.67
CA HIS A 142 1.07 -5.94 -7.75
C HIS A 142 2.57 -5.55 -7.74
N ASP A 143 3.45 -6.45 -8.15
CA ASP A 143 4.91 -6.28 -8.10
C ASP A 143 5.63 -6.57 -9.42
N ARG A 144 4.92 -7.03 -10.45
CA ARG A 144 5.46 -7.43 -11.76
C ARG A 144 4.62 -6.94 -12.92
N VAL A 145 5.27 -6.67 -14.05
CA VAL A 145 4.62 -6.37 -15.32
C VAL A 145 5.20 -7.24 -16.43
N THR A 146 4.35 -7.90 -17.20
CA THR A 146 4.75 -8.69 -18.35
C THR A 146 4.92 -7.81 -19.57
N ALA A 147 6.16 -7.62 -20.02
CA ALA A 147 6.46 -7.02 -21.31
C ALA A 147 6.43 -8.06 -22.43
N LEU A 148 6.02 -7.66 -23.62
CA LEU A 148 5.99 -8.51 -24.81
C LEU A 148 6.98 -7.98 -25.85
N LEU A 149 8.00 -8.79 -26.15
CA LEU A 149 9.06 -8.47 -27.09
C LEU A 149 8.59 -8.64 -28.55
N PRO A 150 9.28 -8.01 -29.52
CA PRO A 150 8.92 -8.11 -30.95
C PRO A 150 8.92 -9.54 -31.51
N ASP A 151 9.74 -10.43 -30.95
CA ASP A 151 9.81 -11.84 -31.32
C ASP A 151 8.67 -12.71 -30.72
N GLY A 152 7.79 -12.09 -29.93
CA GLY A 152 6.67 -12.74 -29.27
C GLY A 152 7.00 -13.37 -27.91
N THR A 153 8.25 -13.30 -27.46
CA THR A 153 8.63 -13.73 -26.10
C THR A 153 8.21 -12.71 -25.05
N THR A 154 8.04 -13.17 -23.82
CA THR A 154 7.64 -12.33 -22.69
C THR A 154 8.80 -12.11 -21.73
N TRP A 155 8.81 -10.93 -21.09
CA TRP A 155 9.78 -10.56 -20.06
C TRP A 155 9.06 -10.04 -18.82
N GLU A 156 9.29 -10.66 -17.67
CA GLU A 156 8.71 -10.25 -16.39
C GLU A 156 9.54 -9.13 -15.77
N LEU A 157 9.07 -7.89 -15.83
CA LEU A 157 9.75 -6.74 -15.23
C LEU A 157 9.45 -6.65 -13.74
N ASP A 158 10.49 -6.45 -12.91
CA ASP A 158 10.27 -5.94 -11.56
C ASP A 158 9.90 -4.44 -11.56
N ALA A 159 9.53 -3.92 -10.39
CA ALA A 159 9.12 -2.53 -10.23
C ALA A 159 10.17 -1.50 -10.68
N ASP A 160 11.46 -1.76 -10.46
CA ASP A 160 12.54 -0.86 -10.85
C ASP A 160 12.80 -0.94 -12.36
N GLU A 161 12.81 -2.15 -12.92
CA GLU A 161 12.96 -2.38 -14.36
C GLU A 161 11.80 -1.77 -15.15
N PHE A 162 10.56 -1.96 -14.68
CA PHE A 162 9.38 -1.37 -15.27
C PHE A 162 9.44 0.16 -15.26
N ALA A 163 9.85 0.76 -14.13
CA ALA A 163 10.03 2.20 -14.03
C ALA A 163 11.06 2.75 -15.03
N GLU A 164 12.18 2.05 -15.22
CA GLU A 164 13.21 2.44 -16.19
C GLU A 164 12.77 2.26 -17.66
N VAL A 165 12.01 1.20 -17.97
CA VAL A 165 11.44 1.00 -19.32
C VAL A 165 10.46 2.11 -19.68
N VAL A 166 9.53 2.44 -18.77
CA VAL A 166 8.57 3.53 -19.01
C VAL A 166 9.26 4.88 -19.10
N ALA A 167 10.26 5.15 -18.24
CA ALA A 167 11.02 6.39 -18.30
C ALA A 167 11.81 6.54 -19.61
N ALA A 168 12.34 5.43 -20.15
CA ALA A 168 13.02 5.42 -21.44
C ALA A 168 12.06 5.72 -22.61
N ASP A 169 10.87 5.12 -22.64
CA ASP A 169 9.88 5.40 -23.70
C ASP A 169 9.35 6.85 -23.60
N LEU A 170 9.11 7.37 -22.40
CA LEU A 170 8.73 8.77 -22.19
C LEU A 170 9.83 9.78 -22.56
N THR A 171 11.10 9.38 -22.49
CA THR A 171 12.21 10.21 -22.97
C THR A 171 12.23 10.29 -24.49
N ARG A 172 11.89 9.18 -25.17
CA ARG A 172 11.75 9.10 -26.65
C ARG A 172 10.48 9.78 -27.15
N HIS A 173 9.40 9.69 -26.38
CA HIS A 173 8.08 10.20 -26.71
C HIS A 173 7.57 11.16 -25.60
N PRO A 174 8.11 12.39 -25.51
CA PRO A 174 7.79 13.30 -24.42
C PRO A 174 6.31 13.70 -24.39
N LEU A 175 5.77 13.76 -23.17
CA LEU A 175 4.43 14.27 -22.88
C LEU A 175 4.52 15.53 -22.01
N PRO A 176 3.49 16.39 -22.01
CA PRO A 176 3.41 17.51 -21.06
C PRO A 176 3.66 17.03 -19.62
N GLU A 177 4.37 17.80 -18.80
CA GLU A 177 4.90 17.35 -17.50
C GLU A 177 3.83 16.79 -16.54
N ARG A 178 2.60 17.29 -16.63
CA ARG A 178 1.48 16.88 -15.77
C ARG A 178 0.67 15.69 -16.32
N ALA A 179 1.03 15.17 -17.50
CA ALA A 179 0.29 14.08 -18.11
C ALA A 179 0.43 12.83 -17.23
N PRO A 180 -0.69 12.23 -16.78
CA PRO A 180 -0.65 11.09 -15.89
C PRO A 180 -0.24 9.83 -16.67
N ILE A 181 0.32 8.87 -15.94
CA ILE A 181 0.47 7.49 -16.42
C ILE A 181 -0.73 6.69 -15.90
N VAL A 182 -1.36 5.88 -16.75
CA VAL A 182 -2.50 5.02 -16.35
C VAL A 182 -2.11 3.57 -16.58
N LEU A 183 -2.12 2.77 -15.53
CA LEU A 183 -1.80 1.34 -15.62
C LEU A 183 -3.08 0.52 -15.73
N ALA A 184 -3.26 -0.13 -16.87
CA ALA A 184 -4.22 -1.21 -17.05
C ALA A 184 -3.50 -2.55 -16.80
N VAL A 185 -3.00 -2.71 -15.57
CA VAL A 185 -2.26 -3.87 -15.08
C VAL A 185 -2.99 -4.42 -13.85
N PRO A 186 -3.34 -5.71 -13.81
CA PRO A 186 -4.13 -6.28 -12.71
C PRO A 186 -3.45 -6.07 -11.35
N SER A 187 -4.21 -5.63 -10.35
CA SER A 187 -3.76 -5.45 -8.96
C SER A 187 -2.54 -4.54 -8.76
N ALA A 188 -2.19 -3.69 -9.74
CA ALA A 188 -1.05 -2.76 -9.61
C ALA A 188 -1.18 -1.78 -8.44
N GLY A 189 -2.41 -1.53 -7.97
CA GLY A 189 -2.72 -0.72 -6.80
C GLY A 189 -2.76 -1.48 -5.47
N ASP A 190 -2.57 -2.79 -5.49
CA ASP A 190 -2.64 -3.63 -4.29
C ASP A 190 -1.30 -3.61 -3.50
N ARG A 191 -1.30 -4.24 -2.31
CA ARG A 191 -0.10 -4.41 -1.51
C ARG A 191 0.56 -3.07 -1.17
N TYR A 192 1.89 -3.04 -1.20
CA TYR A 192 2.67 -1.89 -0.77
C TYR A 192 2.78 -0.76 -1.79
N LEU A 193 2.21 -0.93 -2.99
CA LEU A 193 2.29 0.03 -4.09
C LEU A 193 3.73 0.26 -4.60
N ASP A 194 4.64 -0.70 -4.42
CA ASP A 194 6.05 -0.53 -4.79
C ASP A 194 6.21 -0.23 -6.29
N LEU A 195 5.48 -0.97 -7.13
CA LEU A 195 5.44 -0.79 -8.59
C LEU A 195 5.04 0.63 -9.00
N PRO A 196 3.84 1.14 -8.64
CA PRO A 196 3.46 2.49 -9.04
C PRO A 196 4.23 3.60 -8.33
N ARG A 197 4.73 3.39 -7.10
CA ARG A 197 5.50 4.41 -6.38
C ARG A 197 6.89 4.60 -6.97
N ARG A 198 7.58 3.51 -7.34
CA ARG A 198 8.87 3.58 -8.04
C ARG A 198 8.71 4.22 -9.41
N LEU A 199 7.63 3.88 -10.14
CA LEU A 199 7.32 4.53 -11.41
C LEU A 199 7.04 6.04 -11.25
N ALA A 200 6.23 6.44 -10.26
CA ALA A 200 5.92 7.84 -9.99
C ALA A 200 7.19 8.62 -9.64
N GLU A 201 8.03 8.09 -8.74
CA GLU A 201 9.31 8.69 -8.36
C GLU A 201 10.25 8.83 -9.57
N ARG A 202 10.37 7.77 -10.38
CA ARG A 202 11.29 7.73 -11.51
C ARG A 202 10.91 8.69 -12.64
N THR A 203 9.61 8.89 -12.85
CA THR A 203 9.08 9.70 -13.96
C THR A 203 8.66 11.10 -13.55
N GLY A 204 8.53 11.37 -12.24
CA GLY A 204 7.99 12.63 -11.72
C GLY A 204 6.49 12.81 -11.95
N ARG A 205 5.78 11.76 -12.38
CA ARG A 205 4.37 11.83 -12.82
C ARG A 205 3.44 11.15 -11.82
N THR A 206 2.18 11.56 -11.84
CA THR A 206 1.12 10.83 -11.13
C THR A 206 0.81 9.55 -11.90
N VAL A 207 0.82 8.42 -11.20
CA VAL A 207 0.48 7.10 -11.74
C VAL A 207 -0.88 6.69 -11.20
N TRP A 208 -1.84 6.47 -12.09
CA TRP A 208 -3.16 5.93 -11.74
C TRP A 208 -3.15 4.43 -11.84
N VAL A 209 -3.55 3.79 -10.75
CA VAL A 209 -3.62 2.33 -10.61
C VAL A 209 -4.92 1.92 -9.96
N HIS A 210 -5.29 0.65 -10.14
CA HIS A 210 -6.46 0.06 -9.52
C HIS A 210 -6.05 -1.02 -8.52
N THR A 211 -6.69 -1.08 -7.36
CA THR A 211 -6.40 -2.12 -6.34
C THR A 211 -6.91 -3.51 -6.75
N GLY A 212 -7.93 -3.57 -7.62
CA GLY A 212 -8.47 -4.80 -8.21
C GLY A 212 -7.93 -5.10 -9.62
N LEU A 213 -8.69 -5.85 -10.41
CA LEU A 213 -8.24 -6.41 -11.70
C LEU A 213 -8.49 -5.46 -12.89
N ALA A 214 -7.83 -4.29 -12.89
CA ALA A 214 -7.81 -3.43 -14.08
C ALA A 214 -6.95 -4.04 -15.19
N GLN A 215 -7.45 -4.01 -16.41
CA GLN A 215 -6.82 -4.63 -17.57
C GLN A 215 -7.23 -3.93 -18.86
N ARG A 216 -6.51 -4.23 -19.95
CA ARG A 216 -7.00 -3.90 -21.30
C ARG A 216 -8.35 -4.59 -21.50
N ASN A 217 -9.32 -3.86 -22.04
CA ASN A 217 -10.61 -4.43 -22.40
C ASN A 217 -10.40 -5.53 -23.45
N PRO A 218 -10.83 -6.78 -23.19
CA PRO A 218 -10.62 -7.88 -24.12
C PRO A 218 -11.55 -7.81 -25.33
N ASP A 219 -12.67 -7.08 -25.25
CA ASP A 219 -13.58 -6.91 -26.38
C ASP A 219 -13.00 -5.92 -27.40
N PRO A 220 -12.65 -6.34 -28.63
CA PRO A 220 -12.12 -5.45 -29.65
C PRO A 220 -13.16 -4.43 -30.16
N ALA A 221 -14.45 -4.64 -29.89
CA ALA A 221 -15.52 -3.70 -30.20
C ALA A 221 -15.85 -2.76 -29.04
N ALA A 222 -15.20 -2.92 -27.87
CA ALA A 222 -15.44 -2.02 -26.75
C ALA A 222 -15.01 -0.59 -27.08
N THR A 223 -15.82 0.36 -26.64
CA THR A 223 -15.49 1.79 -26.74
C THR A 223 -14.36 2.14 -25.79
N SER A 224 -14.38 1.60 -24.56
CA SER A 224 -13.35 1.83 -23.54
C SER A 224 -12.17 0.87 -23.70
N THR A 225 -10.95 1.40 -23.72
CA THR A 225 -9.70 0.61 -23.76
C THR A 225 -9.44 -0.14 -22.47
N ILE A 226 -9.91 0.40 -21.35
CA ILE A 226 -9.64 -0.11 -20.01
C ILE A 226 -10.94 -0.68 -19.43
N GLY A 227 -10.83 -1.86 -18.83
CA GLY A 227 -11.92 -2.45 -18.06
C GLY A 227 -11.42 -2.98 -16.72
N VAL A 228 -12.30 -2.97 -15.73
CA VAL A 228 -12.04 -3.56 -14.41
C VAL A 228 -12.86 -4.85 -14.29
N LEU A 229 -12.16 -5.98 -14.15
CA LEU A 229 -12.79 -7.29 -13.97
C LEU A 229 -13.18 -7.52 -12.51
N HIS A 230 -14.46 -7.68 -12.28
CA HIS A 230 -15.03 -8.03 -10.99
C HIS A 230 -15.31 -9.53 -10.95
N ARG A 231 -14.93 -10.17 -9.85
CA ARG A 231 -15.10 -11.61 -9.62
C ARG A 231 -15.72 -11.84 -8.25
N ASP A 232 -16.71 -12.71 -8.21
CA ASP A 232 -17.32 -13.12 -6.95
C ASP A 232 -16.25 -13.64 -5.97
N GLY A 233 -16.33 -13.19 -4.71
CA GLY A 233 -15.37 -13.57 -3.67
C GLY A 233 -14.06 -12.79 -3.67
N LEU A 234 -13.87 -11.84 -4.59
CA LEU A 234 -12.79 -10.86 -4.56
C LEU A 234 -13.34 -9.45 -4.36
N PRO A 235 -12.57 -8.53 -3.73
CA PRO A 235 -12.99 -7.14 -3.59
C PRO A 235 -13.11 -6.46 -4.94
N ASP A 236 -14.11 -5.58 -5.08
CA ASP A 236 -14.28 -4.77 -6.30
C ASP A 236 -13.03 -3.94 -6.62
N GLY A 237 -12.38 -3.42 -5.57
CA GLY A 237 -11.24 -2.53 -5.68
C GLY A 237 -11.62 -1.10 -6.05
N THR A 238 -10.61 -0.26 -6.21
CA THR A 238 -10.81 1.17 -6.49
C THR A 238 -9.57 1.77 -7.15
N TRP A 239 -9.77 2.84 -7.90
CA TRP A 239 -8.70 3.62 -8.51
C TRP A 239 -8.10 4.59 -7.49
N LEU A 240 -6.78 4.79 -7.55
CA LEU A 240 -6.11 5.83 -6.77
C LEU A 240 -4.97 6.50 -7.54
N PRO A 241 -4.71 7.80 -7.27
CA PRO A 241 -3.52 8.47 -7.74
C PRO A 241 -2.32 8.15 -6.84
N VAL A 242 -1.22 7.72 -7.44
CA VAL A 242 0.08 7.56 -6.79
C VAL A 242 1.00 8.68 -7.25
N ARG A 243 1.43 9.52 -6.30
CA ARG A 243 2.29 10.69 -6.57
C ARG A 243 3.75 10.40 -6.22
N PRO A 244 4.71 11.15 -6.81
CA PRO A 244 6.11 11.11 -6.38
C PRO A 244 6.28 11.42 -4.88
N GLY A 245 7.38 10.96 -4.28
CA GLY A 245 7.72 11.16 -2.87
C GLY A 245 7.28 10.03 -1.93
N LEU A 246 6.67 8.97 -2.45
CA LEU A 246 6.20 7.82 -1.66
C LEU A 246 6.96 6.52 -1.95
N ALA A 247 7.98 6.53 -2.81
CA ALA A 247 8.80 5.36 -3.09
C ALA A 247 9.43 4.79 -1.81
N PRO A 248 9.53 3.44 -1.68
CA PRO A 248 10.27 2.82 -0.58
C PRO A 248 11.72 3.32 -0.54
N ASP A 249 12.30 3.42 0.65
CA ASP A 249 13.72 3.74 0.76
C ASP A 249 14.55 2.59 0.16
N PRO A 250 15.52 2.86 -0.74
CA PRO A 250 16.28 1.82 -1.44
C PRO A 250 17.14 0.98 -0.48
N ASP A 251 17.55 1.57 0.64
CA ASP A 251 18.37 0.91 1.66
C ASP A 251 17.58 0.28 2.80
N ASP A 252 16.24 0.23 2.70
CA ASP A 252 15.36 -0.29 3.76
C ASP A 252 15.61 -1.80 3.99
N ASP A 253 16.47 -2.11 4.96
CA ASP A 253 16.69 -3.47 5.44
C ASP A 253 15.56 -3.81 6.41
N VAL A 254 14.61 -4.61 5.91
CA VAL A 254 13.40 -5.01 6.63
C VAL A 254 13.36 -6.51 6.82
N PRO A 255 12.78 -7.00 7.93
CA PRO A 255 12.45 -8.41 8.05
C PRO A 255 11.63 -8.88 6.84
N ALA A 256 11.99 -10.03 6.27
CA ALA A 256 11.37 -10.56 5.05
C ALA A 256 9.83 -10.59 5.15
N TRP A 257 9.31 -10.99 6.31
CA TRP A 257 7.87 -11.09 6.56
C TRP A 257 7.11 -9.78 6.33
N HIS A 258 7.74 -8.61 6.41
CA HIS A 258 7.08 -7.33 6.12
C HIS A 258 6.50 -7.34 4.71
N ARG A 259 7.23 -7.85 3.72
CA ARG A 259 6.79 -7.86 2.32
C ARG A 259 5.64 -8.84 2.08
N ASP A 260 5.56 -9.88 2.91
CA ASP A 260 4.57 -10.94 2.78
C ASP A 260 3.19 -10.52 3.32
N VAL A 261 3.11 -9.49 4.18
CA VAL A 261 1.84 -9.01 4.74
C VAL A 261 0.85 -8.60 3.64
N LEU A 262 -0.38 -9.12 3.71
CA LEU A 262 -1.51 -8.68 2.89
C LEU A 262 -1.98 -7.32 3.41
N THR A 263 -1.72 -6.25 2.66
CA THR A 263 -2.18 -4.91 3.03
C THR A 263 -2.49 -4.06 1.81
N GLN A 264 -3.60 -3.34 1.80
CA GLN A 264 -4.02 -2.50 0.68
C GLN A 264 -4.26 -1.05 1.12
N PRO A 265 -4.14 -0.07 0.22
CA PRO A 265 -4.54 1.31 0.53
C PRO A 265 -6.04 1.37 0.84
N ILE A 266 -6.41 2.19 1.84
CA ILE A 266 -7.79 2.62 2.02
C ILE A 266 -7.94 3.93 1.24
N VAL A 267 -8.82 3.92 0.25
CA VAL A 267 -9.06 5.06 -0.64
C VAL A 267 -10.42 5.64 -0.30
N SER A 268 -10.46 6.94 -0.02
CA SER A 268 -11.70 7.64 0.34
C SER A 268 -12.67 7.61 -0.84
N SER A 269 -13.89 7.11 -0.60
CA SER A 269 -14.99 7.12 -1.57
C SER A 269 -15.40 8.53 -1.98
N ARG A 270 -15.09 9.52 -1.13
CA ARG A 270 -15.42 10.94 -1.33
C ARG A 270 -14.36 11.68 -2.13
N THR A 271 -13.09 11.41 -1.88
CA THR A 271 -11.98 12.22 -2.44
C THR A 271 -11.13 11.48 -3.47
N GLY A 272 -11.21 10.14 -3.52
CA GLY A 272 -10.32 9.32 -4.34
C GLY A 272 -8.88 9.26 -3.81
N GLU A 273 -8.60 9.87 -2.66
CA GLU A 273 -7.26 9.91 -2.06
C GLU A 273 -7.04 8.75 -1.08
N GLN A 274 -5.79 8.32 -0.96
CA GLN A 274 -5.41 7.35 0.07
C GLN A 274 -5.48 8.01 1.45
N ILE A 275 -6.38 7.52 2.31
CA ILE A 275 -6.57 8.00 3.70
C ILE A 275 -5.99 7.05 4.75
N GLY A 276 -5.44 5.92 4.32
CA GLY A 276 -5.01 4.89 5.24
C GLY A 276 -4.57 3.60 4.58
N ARG A 277 -4.50 2.54 5.38
CA ARG A 277 -4.21 1.18 4.94
C ARG A 277 -5.03 0.18 5.74
N SER A 278 -5.41 -0.89 5.07
CA SER A 278 -6.00 -2.06 5.71
C SER A 278 -5.13 -3.28 5.53
N PHE A 279 -5.27 -4.26 6.42
CA PHE A 279 -4.61 -5.56 6.34
C PHE A 279 -5.62 -6.66 6.69
N HIS A 280 -6.04 -7.40 5.68
CA HIS A 280 -7.03 -8.48 5.76
C HIS A 280 -6.75 -9.49 4.64
N HIS A 281 -7.23 -10.72 4.77
CA HIS A 281 -7.33 -11.62 3.62
C HIS A 281 -8.33 -11.05 2.59
N PRO A 282 -8.10 -11.23 1.27
CA PRO A 282 -8.99 -10.71 0.23
C PRO A 282 -10.47 -11.07 0.42
N ALA A 283 -10.76 -12.30 0.86
CA ALA A 283 -12.12 -12.77 1.11
C ALA A 283 -12.85 -11.99 2.20
N GLU A 284 -12.13 -11.39 3.15
CA GLU A 284 -12.72 -10.63 4.26
C GLU A 284 -13.12 -9.22 3.83
N LEU A 285 -12.52 -8.71 2.76
CA LEU A 285 -12.75 -7.38 2.25
C LEU A 285 -14.02 -7.30 1.40
N VAL A 286 -14.58 -8.43 0.99
CA VAL A 286 -15.85 -8.50 0.25
C VAL A 286 -17.03 -8.11 1.15
N GLY A 287 -18.01 -7.39 0.61
CA GLY A 287 -19.22 -7.01 1.32
C GLY A 287 -19.01 -5.82 2.27
N PRO A 288 -19.41 -5.90 3.57
CA PRO A 288 -19.38 -4.75 4.47
C PRO A 288 -18.01 -4.07 4.64
N ARG A 289 -16.90 -4.77 4.40
CA ARG A 289 -15.53 -4.20 4.52
C ARG A 289 -15.05 -3.48 3.26
N GLU A 290 -15.77 -3.55 2.14
CA GLU A 290 -15.57 -2.64 0.99
C GLU A 290 -15.84 -1.18 1.38
N THR A 291 -16.50 -0.98 2.52
CA THR A 291 -16.89 0.34 3.04
C THR A 291 -15.81 1.06 3.84
N TYR A 292 -14.60 0.51 3.95
CA TYR A 292 -13.49 1.25 4.56
C TYR A 292 -13.18 2.56 3.83
N GLY A 293 -13.54 2.68 2.55
CA GLY A 293 -13.48 3.95 1.82
C GLY A 293 -14.36 5.05 2.40
N ASP A 294 -15.36 4.74 3.23
CA ASP A 294 -16.24 5.72 3.87
C ASP A 294 -15.81 6.09 5.30
N LEU A 295 -14.65 5.60 5.78
CA LEU A 295 -14.19 5.87 7.15
C LEU A 295 -14.05 7.37 7.45
N ASP A 296 -13.73 8.20 6.46
CA ASP A 296 -13.64 9.66 6.57
C ASP A 296 -14.99 10.39 6.60
N ARG A 297 -16.10 9.65 6.45
CA ARG A 297 -17.48 10.15 6.52
C ARG A 297 -18.22 9.69 7.79
N MET A 298 -17.69 8.69 8.48
CA MET A 298 -18.27 8.16 9.72
C MET A 298 -18.01 9.15 10.87
N SER A 299 -19.07 9.82 11.34
CA SER A 299 -19.02 10.84 12.41
C SER A 299 -19.76 10.42 13.69
N PHE A 300 -20.36 9.24 13.68
CA PHE A 300 -21.07 8.66 14.82
C PHE A 300 -20.77 7.17 14.93
N TYR A 301 -21.03 6.62 16.10
CA TYR A 301 -20.95 5.19 16.36
C TYR A 301 -22.19 4.69 17.09
N VAL A 302 -22.39 3.38 17.06
CA VAL A 302 -23.43 2.67 17.82
C VAL A 302 -22.79 1.55 18.63
N HIS A 303 -23.42 1.20 19.75
CA HIS A 303 -23.14 -0.05 20.42
C HIS A 303 -23.89 -1.18 19.75
N TRP A 304 -23.22 -2.31 19.55
CA TRP A 304 -23.85 -3.56 19.16
C TRP A 304 -23.78 -4.55 20.32
N ASP A 305 -24.94 -5.01 20.76
CA ASP A 305 -25.06 -6.04 21.79
C ASP A 305 -25.13 -7.41 21.11
N ALA A 306 -24.07 -8.20 21.28
CA ALA A 306 -23.95 -9.51 20.63
C ALA A 306 -24.95 -10.54 21.19
N ALA A 307 -25.43 -10.38 22.42
CA ALA A 307 -26.36 -11.31 23.06
C ALA A 307 -27.79 -11.13 22.54
N THR A 308 -28.18 -9.89 22.23
CA THR A 308 -29.52 -9.53 21.76
C THR A 308 -29.58 -9.20 20.28
N ASN A 309 -28.42 -9.05 19.63
CA ASN A 309 -28.25 -8.53 18.28
C ASN A 309 -28.90 -7.15 18.07
N ALA A 310 -28.98 -6.34 19.13
CA ALA A 310 -29.56 -5.01 19.11
C ALA A 310 -28.49 -3.92 18.94
N TYR A 311 -28.89 -2.79 18.38
CA TYR A 311 -28.04 -1.60 18.26
C TYR A 311 -28.56 -0.48 19.17
N SER A 312 -27.65 0.27 19.79
CA SER A 312 -28.02 1.46 20.55
C SER A 312 -28.45 2.61 19.63
N GLY A 313 -28.92 3.70 20.24
CA GLY A 313 -28.97 5.00 19.56
C GLY A 313 -27.58 5.46 19.12
N LYS A 314 -27.54 6.38 18.15
CA LYS A 314 -26.31 6.98 17.64
C LYS A 314 -25.63 7.82 18.72
N LEU A 315 -24.33 7.62 18.88
CA LEU A 315 -23.47 8.39 19.78
C LEU A 315 -22.45 9.18 18.95
N PRO A 316 -22.16 10.43 19.32
CA PRO A 316 -21.19 11.24 18.59
C PRO A 316 -19.80 10.62 18.68
N MET A 317 -19.09 10.52 17.56
CA MET A 317 -17.70 10.10 17.54
C MET A 317 -16.82 11.34 17.45
N ARG A 318 -16.20 11.74 18.56
CA ARG A 318 -15.30 12.89 18.58
C ARG A 318 -13.95 12.49 18.00
N ASP A 319 -13.49 13.23 17.00
CA ASP A 319 -12.15 13.06 16.45
C ASP A 319 -11.10 13.73 17.36
N PRO A 320 -9.90 13.13 17.54
CA PRO A 320 -8.81 13.75 18.27
C PRO A 320 -8.29 15.06 17.66
N GLY A 321 -8.59 15.31 16.39
CA GLY A 321 -8.17 16.47 15.63
C GLY A 321 -8.97 16.58 14.33
N PRO A 322 -8.53 17.42 13.38
CA PRO A 322 -9.19 17.55 12.08
C PRO A 322 -9.34 16.19 11.37
N ALA A 323 -10.52 15.89 10.85
CA ALA A 323 -10.86 14.58 10.26
C ALA A 323 -10.05 14.25 9.00
N ASP A 324 -9.65 15.28 8.25
CA ASP A 324 -8.79 15.20 7.06
C ASP A 324 -7.33 14.86 7.39
N LYS A 325 -6.93 14.98 8.67
CA LYS A 325 -5.59 14.60 9.17
C LYS A 325 -5.55 13.21 9.79
N ALA A 326 -6.61 12.42 9.62
CA ALA A 326 -6.73 11.08 10.19
C ALA A 326 -6.14 10.02 9.26
N TYR A 327 -5.05 9.38 9.65
CA TYR A 327 -4.55 8.17 8.98
C TYR A 327 -5.29 6.94 9.51
N ARG A 328 -6.04 6.27 8.64
CA ARG A 328 -6.86 5.10 9.02
C ARG A 328 -6.05 3.82 8.92
N LEU A 329 -5.94 3.08 10.01
CA LEU A 329 -5.34 1.75 10.02
C LEU A 329 -6.40 0.72 10.40
N ALA A 330 -6.79 -0.14 9.45
CA ALA A 330 -7.88 -1.09 9.64
C ALA A 330 -7.42 -2.54 9.53
N GLY A 331 -7.78 -3.37 10.50
CA GLY A 331 -7.41 -4.78 10.48
C GLY A 331 -7.63 -5.46 11.82
N HIS A 332 -7.12 -6.69 11.91
CA HIS A 332 -7.29 -7.50 13.11
C HIS A 332 -6.34 -7.09 14.22
N GLY A 333 -6.91 -6.84 15.38
CA GLY A 333 -6.18 -6.53 16.60
C GLY A 333 -6.22 -7.67 17.59
N LEU A 334 -5.15 -7.76 18.37
CA LEU A 334 -5.05 -8.57 19.57
C LEU A 334 -4.82 -7.63 20.76
N PRO A 335 -5.16 -8.02 21.99
CA PRO A 335 -4.70 -7.27 23.16
C PRO A 335 -3.16 -7.09 23.11
N GLY A 336 -2.71 -5.83 23.10
CA GLY A 336 -1.31 -5.45 23.02
C GLY A 336 -0.59 -5.70 21.68
N GLY A 337 -1.30 -6.05 20.59
CA GLY A 337 -0.66 -6.39 19.31
C GLY A 337 -1.59 -6.41 18.10
N LEU A 338 -1.08 -6.91 16.98
CA LEU A 338 -1.84 -7.08 15.73
C LEU A 338 -1.82 -8.53 15.27
N SER A 339 -2.84 -8.93 14.52
CA SER A 339 -2.80 -10.15 13.70
C SER A 339 -2.66 -9.74 12.23
N LEU A 340 -1.50 -10.01 11.63
CA LEU A 340 -1.16 -9.61 10.27
C LEU A 340 -1.32 -10.79 9.32
N PRO A 341 -2.23 -10.73 8.33
CA PRO A 341 -2.37 -11.77 7.34
C PRO A 341 -1.18 -11.78 6.38
N LEU A 342 -0.70 -12.97 6.02
CA LEU A 342 0.45 -13.19 5.15
C LEU A 342 0.04 -13.79 3.80
N SER A 343 0.90 -13.65 2.80
CA SER A 343 0.69 -14.14 1.43
C SER A 343 0.59 -15.66 1.30
N ASP A 344 1.07 -16.41 2.29
CA ASP A 344 0.92 -17.87 2.36
C ASP A 344 -0.44 -18.32 2.92
N GLY A 345 -1.32 -17.36 3.26
CA GLY A 345 -2.64 -17.61 3.85
C GLY A 345 -2.64 -17.77 5.36
N SER A 346 -1.48 -17.71 6.02
CA SER A 346 -1.38 -17.69 7.48
C SER A 346 -1.58 -16.29 8.07
N ASP A 347 -1.75 -16.23 9.39
CA ASP A 347 -1.73 -14.98 10.15
C ASP A 347 -0.53 -14.97 11.10
N ARG A 348 0.15 -13.82 11.18
CA ARG A 348 1.24 -13.56 12.11
C ARG A 348 0.76 -12.66 13.24
N ALA A 349 0.75 -13.17 14.46
CA ALA A 349 0.66 -12.33 15.64
C ALA A 349 1.96 -11.53 15.80
N VAL A 350 1.84 -10.21 15.93
CA VAL A 350 2.97 -9.30 16.22
C VAL A 350 2.66 -8.49 17.46
N ASP A 351 3.69 -8.28 18.29
CA ASP A 351 3.56 -7.43 19.46
C ASP A 351 3.55 -5.94 19.08
N ARG A 352 3.35 -5.08 20.09
CA ARG A 352 3.36 -3.61 19.92
C ARG A 352 4.67 -3.06 19.32
N HIS A 353 5.83 -3.67 19.58
CA HIS A 353 7.12 -3.22 19.08
C HIS A 353 7.30 -3.56 17.61
N GLU A 354 6.99 -4.81 17.23
CA GLU A 354 6.97 -5.25 15.84
C GLU A 354 5.95 -4.44 15.03
N ALA A 355 4.75 -4.21 15.57
CA ALA A 355 3.72 -3.38 14.93
C ALA A 355 4.18 -1.93 14.70
N ALA A 356 4.81 -1.31 15.71
CA ALA A 356 5.37 0.04 15.57
C ALA A 356 6.49 0.11 14.52
N GLY A 357 7.38 -0.90 14.50
CA GLY A 357 8.44 -1.02 13.51
C GLY A 357 7.93 -1.19 12.09
N TRP A 358 6.89 -2.01 11.90
CA TRP A 358 6.21 -2.20 10.62
C TRP A 358 5.56 -0.91 10.12
N LEU A 359 4.82 -0.22 11.00
CA LEU A 359 4.03 0.95 10.64
C LEU A 359 4.89 2.21 10.39
N ARG A 360 5.95 2.44 11.19
CA ARG A 360 6.85 3.61 11.07
C ARG A 360 7.53 3.69 9.70
N ARG A 361 7.74 2.57 9.02
CA ARG A 361 8.39 2.51 7.69
C ARG A 361 7.43 2.74 6.53
N ARG A 362 6.12 2.78 6.77
CA ARG A 362 5.13 2.97 5.69
C ARG A 362 5.17 4.42 5.22
N LYS A 363 5.65 4.65 4.00
CA LYS A 363 5.70 5.99 3.37
C LYS A 363 4.34 6.70 3.34
N SER A 364 3.23 5.95 3.28
CA SER A 364 1.88 6.53 3.38
C SER A 364 1.55 7.17 4.74
N LEU A 365 2.31 6.86 5.79
CA LEU A 365 2.19 7.47 7.12
C LEU A 365 3.41 8.33 7.49
N SER A 366 4.62 7.83 7.22
CA SER A 366 5.86 8.49 7.64
C SER A 366 6.12 9.80 6.89
N SER A 367 5.58 9.94 5.67
CA SER A 367 5.67 11.17 4.88
C SER A 367 4.62 12.22 5.25
N LEU A 368 3.63 11.88 6.10
CA LEU A 368 2.61 12.83 6.53
C LEU A 368 3.16 13.81 7.59
N PRO A 369 2.73 15.08 7.59
CA PRO A 369 3.03 16.03 8.67
C PRO A 369 2.71 15.46 10.06
N LYS A 370 3.52 15.81 11.08
CA LYS A 370 3.45 15.22 12.44
C LYS A 370 2.14 15.48 13.20
N ASP A 371 1.36 16.46 12.77
CA ASP A 371 0.04 16.78 13.30
C ASP A 371 -1.08 15.84 12.80
N HIS A 372 -0.77 14.90 11.90
CA HIS A 372 -1.68 13.81 11.58
C HIS A 372 -1.78 12.81 12.72
N TRP A 373 -3.00 12.37 13.00
CA TRP A 373 -3.33 11.40 14.03
C TRP A 373 -3.71 10.05 13.40
N VAL A 374 -3.62 8.96 14.17
CA VAL A 374 -3.90 7.61 13.67
C VAL A 374 -5.22 7.10 14.25
N ASP A 375 -6.17 6.77 13.37
CA ASP A 375 -7.40 6.08 13.76
C ASP A 375 -7.17 4.57 13.68
N LEU A 376 -7.10 3.91 14.84
CA LEU A 376 -6.97 2.46 14.91
C LEU A 376 -8.36 1.85 14.78
N VAL A 377 -8.70 1.47 13.55
CA VAL A 377 -9.86 0.63 13.22
C VAL A 377 -9.50 -0.84 13.50
N ILE A 378 -9.11 -1.10 14.75
CA ILE A 378 -8.43 -2.30 15.22
C ILE A 378 -9.03 -2.70 16.57
N CYS A 379 -9.65 -3.88 16.62
CA CYS A 379 -10.23 -4.46 17.83
C CYS A 379 -9.21 -4.48 18.98
N HIS A 380 -9.66 -4.17 20.20
CA HIS A 380 -8.84 -4.24 21.42
C HIS A 380 -7.53 -3.43 21.39
N SER A 381 -7.41 -2.43 20.53
CA SER A 381 -6.22 -1.56 20.44
C SER A 381 -5.92 -0.77 21.72
N GLY A 382 -6.91 -0.61 22.61
CA GLY A 382 -6.76 -0.05 23.96
C GLY A 382 -6.40 -1.05 25.05
N ALA A 383 -6.51 -2.36 24.79
CA ALA A 383 -6.20 -3.38 25.78
C ALA A 383 -4.70 -3.71 25.79
N PRO A 384 -4.06 -3.79 26.96
CA PRO A 384 -2.69 -4.33 27.11
C PRO A 384 -2.62 -5.83 26.85
N ALA A 385 -1.41 -6.35 26.65
CA ALA A 385 -1.15 -7.78 26.40
C ALA A 385 -1.32 -8.68 27.64
N GLN A 386 -1.13 -8.12 28.84
CA GLN A 386 -1.18 -8.83 30.13
C GLN A 386 -2.36 -8.31 30.99
N GLY A 387 -3.05 -9.22 31.68
CA GLY A 387 -4.23 -8.95 32.50
C GLY A 387 -5.20 -10.14 32.50
N SER A 388 -6.29 -10.08 33.29
CA SER A 388 -7.34 -11.13 33.37
C SER A 388 -8.07 -11.45 32.06
N ALA A 389 -7.59 -10.89 30.94
CA ALA A 389 -8.05 -11.09 29.58
C ALA A 389 -7.36 -12.27 28.85
N GLN A 390 -6.26 -12.83 29.38
CA GLN A 390 -5.50 -13.89 28.69
C GLN A 390 -6.27 -15.21 28.53
N ASP A 391 -7.19 -15.54 29.44
CA ASP A 391 -7.97 -16.80 29.39
C ASP A 391 -9.13 -16.79 28.37
N VAL A 392 -9.35 -15.67 27.65
CA VAL A 392 -10.54 -15.48 26.81
C VAL A 392 -10.19 -15.26 25.32
N ALA A 393 -8.90 -15.22 24.98
CA ALA A 393 -8.42 -14.99 23.60
C ALA A 393 -8.84 -16.08 22.58
N GLN A 394 -9.44 -17.19 23.04
CA GLN A 394 -10.02 -18.25 22.20
C GLN A 394 -11.52 -18.07 21.93
N LEU A 395 -12.17 -17.07 22.51
CA LEU A 395 -13.58 -16.80 22.32
C LEU A 395 -13.72 -15.50 21.52
N SER A 396 -14.57 -15.51 20.51
CA SER A 396 -15.01 -14.34 19.73
C SER A 396 -15.80 -13.31 20.57
N GLY A 397 -15.49 -13.19 21.86
CA GLY A 397 -16.23 -12.45 22.88
C GLY A 397 -15.39 -11.42 23.64
N PRO A 398 -16.05 -10.43 24.24
CA PRO A 398 -15.41 -9.26 24.85
C PRO A 398 -14.68 -9.58 26.16
N LEU A 399 -13.60 -8.82 26.42
CA LEU A 399 -12.71 -8.95 27.58
C LEU A 399 -13.22 -8.08 28.76
N PRO A 400 -13.08 -8.51 30.03
CA PRO A 400 -13.25 -7.60 31.18
C PRO A 400 -12.18 -6.49 31.18
N VAL A 401 -12.47 -5.35 31.82
CA VAL A 401 -11.52 -4.22 31.94
C VAL A 401 -10.19 -4.76 32.48
N PRO A 402 -9.08 -4.64 31.73
CA PRO A 402 -7.79 -5.13 32.20
C PRO A 402 -7.40 -4.35 33.46
N PHE A 403 -7.21 -5.07 34.57
CA PHE A 403 -6.59 -4.51 35.77
C PHE A 403 -5.08 -4.61 35.61
N THR A 404 -4.38 -3.48 35.69
CA THR A 404 -2.91 -3.47 35.74
C THR A 404 -2.42 -2.95 37.08
N ALA A 405 -1.52 -3.70 37.71
CA ALA A 405 -1.01 -3.41 39.05
C ALA A 405 -0.10 -2.17 39.09
N ASP A 406 0.64 -1.89 38.01
CA ASP A 406 1.39 -0.65 37.81
C ASP A 406 0.93 -0.01 36.48
N PRO A 407 0.16 1.08 36.50
CA PRO A 407 -0.35 1.72 35.28
C PRO A 407 0.75 2.34 34.41
N LEU A 408 1.99 2.46 34.91
CA LEU A 408 3.16 2.89 34.14
C LEU A 408 4.08 1.74 33.73
N GLY A 409 3.76 0.50 34.12
CA GLY A 409 4.55 -0.66 33.73
C GLY A 409 4.43 -0.94 32.22
N GLU A 410 5.48 -1.50 31.62
CA GLU A 410 5.48 -1.95 30.22
C GLU A 410 4.32 -2.92 29.90
N ASP A 411 3.89 -3.69 30.89
CA ASP A 411 2.78 -4.64 30.77
C ASP A 411 1.38 -3.98 30.78
N ALA A 412 1.29 -2.70 31.18
CA ALA A 412 0.07 -1.89 31.16
C ALA A 412 -0.18 -1.21 29.81
N LEU A 413 0.84 -1.16 28.96
CA LEU A 413 0.82 -0.34 27.77
C LEU A 413 -0.03 -0.99 26.67
N SER A 414 -1.08 -0.29 26.26
CA SER A 414 -1.89 -0.69 25.11
C SER A 414 -1.10 -0.52 23.81
N LEU A 415 -1.55 -1.22 22.75
CA LEU A 415 -1.03 -0.99 21.42
C LEU A 415 -1.19 0.49 21.02
N GLY A 416 -2.35 1.07 21.27
CA GLY A 416 -2.65 2.45 20.88
C GLY A 416 -1.77 3.49 21.56
N GLN A 417 -1.50 3.34 22.86
CA GLN A 417 -0.57 4.21 23.59
C GLN A 417 0.87 4.01 23.11
N HIS A 418 1.31 2.75 22.93
CA HIS A 418 2.64 2.47 22.41
C HIS A 418 2.87 3.08 21.01
N LEU A 419 1.89 2.95 20.11
CA LEU A 419 1.95 3.58 18.80
C LEU A 419 1.95 5.11 18.90
N ALA A 420 1.21 5.70 19.85
CA ALA A 420 1.23 7.14 20.05
C ALA A 420 2.65 7.64 20.39
N ASN A 421 3.31 6.96 21.33
CA ASN A 421 4.67 7.25 21.75
C ASN A 421 5.67 7.04 20.62
N GLN A 422 5.63 5.88 19.94
CA GLN A 422 6.61 5.52 18.91
C GLN A 422 6.45 6.35 17.63
N LEU A 423 5.24 6.74 17.25
CA LEU A 423 5.01 7.53 16.04
C LEU A 423 5.12 9.04 16.30
N ARG A 424 5.02 9.43 17.58
CA ARG A 424 4.84 10.82 18.05
C ARG A 424 3.59 11.45 17.41
N ARG A 425 2.48 10.72 17.49
CA ARG A 425 1.17 11.09 16.93
C ARG A 425 0.07 10.69 17.90
N THR A 426 -1.00 11.48 17.99
CA THR A 426 -2.20 11.06 18.70
C THR A 426 -2.83 9.84 18.03
N THR A 427 -3.36 8.91 18.81
CA THR A 427 -4.09 7.74 18.31
C THR A 427 -5.50 7.69 18.88
N ARG A 428 -6.47 7.21 18.09
CA ARG A 428 -7.80 6.82 18.57
C ARG A 428 -7.87 5.29 18.62
N LEU A 429 -8.34 4.75 19.74
CA LEU A 429 -8.33 3.31 20.02
C LEU A 429 -9.65 2.83 20.65
N SER A 430 -9.84 1.52 20.73
CA SER A 430 -11.00 0.90 21.40
C SER A 430 -10.59 -0.24 22.35
N TYR A 431 -11.31 -0.39 23.46
CA TYR A 431 -11.12 -1.52 24.40
C TYR A 431 -11.91 -2.78 24.01
N SER A 432 -12.89 -2.63 23.12
CA SER A 432 -13.75 -3.72 22.64
C SER A 432 -13.53 -3.99 21.14
N SER A 433 -14.14 -5.08 20.67
CA SER A 433 -14.31 -5.36 19.25
C SER A 433 -15.06 -4.21 18.57
N GLN A 434 -14.55 -3.81 17.40
CA GLN A 434 -15.10 -2.72 16.64
C GLN A 434 -15.29 -3.13 15.17
N GLY A 435 -16.14 -2.40 14.47
CA GLY A 435 -16.41 -2.64 13.06
C GLY A 435 -16.98 -1.43 12.35
N VAL A 436 -17.31 -1.65 11.09
CA VAL A 436 -18.02 -0.71 10.22
C VAL A 436 -19.33 -1.34 9.77
N ASN A 437 -20.39 -0.54 9.64
CA ASN A 437 -21.68 -1.00 9.14
C ASN A 437 -22.43 0.13 8.41
N HIS A 438 -23.52 -0.22 7.74
CA HIS A 438 -24.45 0.69 7.06
C HIS A 438 -25.86 0.51 7.62
N PHE A 439 -26.49 1.61 8.04
CA PHE A 439 -27.95 1.67 8.22
C PHE A 439 -28.54 2.66 7.21
N GLY A 440 -29.86 2.77 7.15
CA GLY A 440 -30.56 3.64 6.18
C GLY A 440 -30.08 5.10 6.14
N ASP A 441 -29.41 5.58 7.19
CA ASP A 441 -28.88 6.94 7.29
C ASP A 441 -27.38 7.06 6.93
N GLY A 442 -26.74 5.98 6.48
CA GLY A 442 -25.35 5.98 5.99
C GLY A 442 -24.34 5.12 6.77
N PRO A 443 -23.05 5.23 6.43
CA PRO A 443 -21.95 4.49 7.05
C PRO A 443 -21.72 4.90 8.51
N MET A 444 -21.36 3.95 9.37
CA MET A 444 -21.04 4.22 10.77
C MET A 444 -20.05 3.25 11.37
N ARG A 445 -19.50 3.65 12.53
CA ARG A 445 -18.69 2.78 13.39
C ARG A 445 -19.58 1.98 14.34
N VAL A 446 -19.15 0.76 14.62
CA VAL A 446 -19.80 -0.14 15.58
C VAL A 446 -18.80 -0.49 16.67
N LEU A 447 -19.25 -0.49 17.92
CA LEU A 447 -18.46 -0.92 19.08
C LEU A 447 -19.25 -1.95 19.87
N ALA A 448 -18.73 -3.17 20.01
CA ALA A 448 -19.43 -4.23 20.72
C ALA A 448 -19.55 -3.90 22.23
N THR A 449 -20.71 -4.16 22.83
CA THR A 449 -20.85 -4.19 24.30
C THR A 449 -20.11 -5.40 24.87
N ASP A 450 -19.97 -5.45 26.20
CA ASP A 450 -19.60 -6.70 26.85
C ASP A 450 -20.74 -7.74 26.83
N ALA A 451 -20.48 -8.94 27.34
CA ALA A 451 -21.44 -10.04 27.40
C ALA A 451 -22.66 -9.78 28.32
N GLN A 452 -22.60 -8.73 29.15
CA GLN A 452 -23.70 -8.29 30.00
C GLN A 452 -24.41 -7.06 29.41
N GLY A 453 -24.08 -6.64 28.18
CA GLY A 453 -24.66 -5.48 27.52
C GLY A 453 -24.10 -4.15 28.01
N ARG A 454 -23.00 -4.14 28.77
CA ARG A 454 -22.38 -2.89 29.25
C ARG A 454 -21.58 -2.24 28.12
N PRO A 455 -21.71 -0.91 27.92
CA PRO A 455 -21.01 -0.21 26.86
C PRO A 455 -19.52 -0.05 27.17
N TRP A 456 -18.72 -0.08 26.11
CA TRP A 456 -17.31 0.34 26.10
C TRP A 456 -17.16 1.76 25.54
N TRP A 457 -15.94 2.29 25.51
CA TRP A 457 -15.67 3.60 24.94
C TRP A 457 -14.50 3.57 23.95
N TRP A 458 -14.45 4.62 23.14
CA TRP A 458 -13.27 5.00 22.37
C TRP A 458 -12.40 5.89 23.24
N GLU A 459 -11.09 5.70 23.16
CA GLU A 459 -10.14 6.55 23.87
C GLU A 459 -9.16 7.20 22.91
N THR A 460 -8.59 8.30 23.35
CA THR A 460 -7.56 9.04 22.63
C THR A 460 -6.27 8.97 23.43
N SER A 461 -5.25 8.36 22.84
CA SER A 461 -3.91 8.30 23.41
C SER A 461 -3.05 9.40 22.80
N HIS A 462 -2.45 10.22 23.66
CA HIS A 462 -1.48 11.22 23.25
C HIS A 462 -0.06 10.68 23.45
N PRO A 463 0.91 11.10 22.62
CA PRO A 463 2.31 10.77 22.88
C PRO A 463 2.70 11.26 24.27
N GLU A 464 3.24 10.37 25.09
CA GLU A 464 3.83 10.73 26.37
C GLU A 464 5.04 11.65 26.16
N PRO A 465 5.36 12.52 27.13
CA PRO A 465 6.55 13.36 27.04
C PRO A 465 7.82 12.55 26.79
N ASP A 466 8.68 12.99 25.87
CA ASP A 466 10.03 12.41 25.73
C ASP A 466 10.94 12.78 26.91
N GLU A 467 12.15 12.20 26.99
CA GLU A 467 13.06 12.46 28.12
C GLU A 467 13.37 13.96 28.31
N ALA A 468 13.50 14.71 27.21
CA ALA A 468 13.79 16.15 27.27
C ALA A 468 12.55 16.96 27.67
N GLU A 469 11.34 16.51 27.32
CA GLU A 469 10.07 17.07 27.80
C GLU A 469 9.87 16.75 29.28
N LEU A 470 10.11 15.52 29.72
CA LEU A 470 10.08 15.12 31.14
C LEU A 470 11.09 15.91 31.95
N ASP A 471 12.30 16.16 31.43
CA ASP A 471 13.30 16.98 32.10
C ASP A 471 12.83 18.42 32.26
N ARG A 472 12.19 18.99 31.22
CA ARG A 472 11.61 20.32 31.29
C ARG A 472 10.46 20.40 32.27
N LEU A 473 9.57 19.41 32.28
CA LEU A 473 8.43 19.35 33.20
C LEU A 473 8.90 19.13 34.65
N ALA A 474 9.89 18.26 34.87
CA ALA A 474 10.51 18.04 36.18
C ALA A 474 11.21 19.31 36.71
N ALA A 475 11.96 20.01 35.86
CA ALA A 475 12.58 21.28 36.23
C ALA A 475 11.56 22.39 36.51
N GLN A 476 10.35 22.33 35.93
CA GLN A 476 9.25 23.24 36.25
C GLN A 476 8.57 22.88 37.57
N ALA A 477 8.40 21.59 37.85
CA ALA A 477 7.84 21.10 39.10
C ALA A 477 8.78 21.35 40.30
N GLU A 478 10.09 21.18 40.10
CA GLU A 478 11.13 21.41 41.11
C GLU A 478 12.33 22.22 40.57
N PRO A 479 12.22 23.57 40.53
CA PRO A 479 13.29 24.43 40.01
C PRO A 479 14.60 24.28 40.79
N GLY A 480 15.70 24.02 40.06
CA GLY A 480 17.06 23.93 40.62
C GLY A 480 17.50 22.52 41.03
N VAL A 481 16.64 21.50 40.86
CA VAL A 481 16.98 20.09 41.08
C VAL A 481 17.23 19.40 39.74
N THR A 482 18.31 18.62 39.63
CA THR A 482 18.57 17.82 38.43
C THR A 482 17.55 16.67 38.34
N PRO A 483 16.80 16.52 37.24
CA PRO A 483 15.78 15.49 37.10
C PRO A 483 16.31 14.06 37.33
N SER A 484 15.74 13.37 38.30
CA SER A 484 16.02 11.95 38.58
C SER A 484 15.01 11.03 37.85
N PRO A 485 15.29 9.73 37.65
CA PRO A 485 14.30 8.78 37.14
C PRO A 485 12.99 8.77 37.95
N GLN A 486 13.10 8.96 39.27
CA GLN A 486 11.94 9.04 40.15
C GLN A 486 11.11 10.31 39.86
N THR A 487 11.74 11.48 39.79
CA THR A 487 11.05 12.76 39.51
C THR A 487 10.38 12.73 38.13
N ARG A 488 11.03 12.14 37.12
CA ARG A 488 10.42 11.96 35.79
C ARG A 488 9.18 11.06 35.85
N SER A 489 9.23 9.98 36.63
CA SER A 489 8.10 9.07 36.82
C SER A 489 6.95 9.75 37.57
N GLU A 490 7.24 10.58 38.57
CA GLU A 490 6.23 11.36 39.31
C GLU A 490 5.53 12.38 38.40
N VAL A 491 6.29 13.10 37.57
CA VAL A 491 5.75 14.04 36.58
C VAL A 491 4.91 13.36 35.52
N LEU A 492 5.27 12.15 35.10
CA LEU A 492 4.47 11.37 34.14
C LEU A 492 3.15 10.88 34.74
N ARG A 493 3.07 10.71 36.07
CA ARG A 493 1.83 10.32 36.79
C ARG A 493 0.92 11.49 37.14
N ALA A 494 1.45 12.71 37.17
CA ALA A 494 0.74 13.94 37.55
C ALA A 494 -0.04 14.51 36.36
#